data_AF-A0A0C3A577-F1
#
_entry.id   AF-A0A0C3A577-F1
#
_cell.length_a   1.000
_cell.length_b   1.000
_cell.length_c   1.000
_cell.angle_alpha   90.00
_cell.angle_beta   90.00
_cell.angle_gamma   90.00
#
_symmetry.space_group_name_H-M   'P 1'
#
loop_
_entity.id
_entity.type
_entity.pdbx_description
1 polymer ?
#
loop_
_entity_poly.entity_id
_entity_poly.type
_entity_poly.pdbx_seq_one_letter_code
_entity_poly.pdbx_strand_id
1 'polypeptide(L)'
;MHTPHPPTSPTFSLAHSPGEPLVSPEPLSPSSPPPFISSGHSSSISLATKSSYTLNTALESSVSLAKSANGDKFFSATNKSPKSPASPDTSLEASHLNLHDEEEDADPPTRPILTFSANQYVDVELLLGVSLGFDRPVISTILTPMKDQIPNVIRLPYAKGPALFFQAPSWRRLLKLMARLSATRMEPTLEALAVAQFELKLRTVIQFVKVHHSSSEWRTLLYFTIDMPVPPSVQSPHRFTNGDVSVLPFSYTLSPLPTLLRDGPETSMVKYYVVPSTPTTPYPSLPINFPNLAMYLQSAVQDSRRASSDSSGGLRKLAQYIDSCFPGDAETAAAIDDDSAPRKGVGGIFKRVIGRSKGPKGSRVNEEIYDLVTPFVADEWG
;
A
#
# COMPACT_ATOMS: atom_id res chain seq x y z
N MET A 1 65.95 12.39 1.69
CA MET A 1 64.95 12.32 0.61
C MET A 1 64.90 10.88 0.13
N HIS A 2 63.90 10.12 0.59
CA HIS A 2 63.70 8.72 0.22
C HIS A 2 62.29 8.58 -0.34
N THR A 3 62.22 8.17 -1.60
CA THR A 3 60.99 7.85 -2.33
C THR A 3 60.60 6.39 -2.05
N PRO A 4 59.36 6.11 -1.63
CA PRO A 4 58.87 4.74 -1.50
C PRO A 4 58.27 4.24 -2.83
N HIS A 5 58.60 3.00 -3.18
CA HIS A 5 58.06 2.24 -4.32
C HIS A 5 56.64 1.72 -4.05
N PRO A 6 55.83 1.48 -5.11
CA PRO A 6 54.48 0.93 -4.98
C PRO A 6 54.46 -0.61 -4.83
N PRO A 7 53.44 -1.17 -4.15
CA PRO A 7 53.30 -2.62 -3.99
C PRO A 7 52.68 -3.29 -5.24
N THR A 8 53.23 -4.46 -5.55
CA THR A 8 52.87 -5.37 -6.63
C THR A 8 51.59 -6.17 -6.33
N SER A 9 50.75 -6.34 -7.34
CA SER A 9 49.50 -7.12 -7.33
C SER A 9 49.75 -8.63 -7.26
N PRO A 10 48.88 -9.43 -6.60
CA PRO A 10 48.99 -10.88 -6.62
C PRO A 10 48.32 -11.49 -7.85
N THR A 11 49.10 -12.30 -8.56
CA THR A 11 48.70 -13.19 -9.64
C THR A 11 47.94 -14.40 -9.06
N PHE A 12 46.67 -14.60 -9.43
CA PHE A 12 45.93 -15.82 -9.11
C PHE A 12 46.19 -16.90 -10.16
N SER A 13 46.79 -18.01 -9.74
CA SER A 13 47.04 -19.20 -10.54
C SER A 13 45.77 -20.06 -10.66
N LEU A 14 45.43 -20.41 -11.90
CA LEU A 14 44.34 -21.29 -12.28
C LEU A 14 44.75 -22.76 -12.04
N ALA A 15 44.19 -23.43 -11.03
CA ALA A 15 44.39 -24.86 -10.83
C ALA A 15 43.39 -25.67 -11.67
N HIS A 16 43.95 -26.45 -12.60
CA HIS A 16 43.27 -27.51 -13.33
C HIS A 16 42.90 -28.66 -12.38
N SER A 17 41.67 -29.16 -12.47
CA SER A 17 41.25 -30.43 -11.88
C SER A 17 40.81 -31.38 -13.01
N PRO A 18 41.38 -32.60 -13.12
CA PRO A 18 40.98 -33.57 -14.13
C PRO A 18 40.01 -34.62 -13.57
N GLY A 19 39.07 -35.05 -14.43
CA GLY A 19 38.48 -36.38 -14.39
C GLY A 19 37.02 -36.44 -13.92
N GLU A 20 36.11 -36.73 -14.85
CA GLU A 20 35.13 -37.86 -14.80
C GLU A 20 34.13 -37.79 -15.99
N PRO A 21 33.36 -38.85 -16.32
CA PRO A 21 33.63 -39.70 -17.48
C PRO A 21 32.65 -39.53 -18.65
N LEU A 22 33.09 -40.09 -19.76
CA LEU A 22 32.41 -40.27 -21.04
C LEU A 22 31.02 -40.94 -20.88
N VAL A 23 29.94 -40.19 -21.08
CA VAL A 23 28.59 -40.74 -21.30
C VAL A 23 28.37 -40.91 -22.79
N SER A 24 28.08 -42.14 -23.20
CA SER A 24 27.76 -42.56 -24.57
C SER A 24 26.56 -41.80 -25.16
N PRO A 25 26.56 -41.51 -26.47
CA PRO A 25 25.42 -40.91 -27.15
C PRO A 25 24.35 -41.97 -27.47
N GLU A 26 23.14 -41.75 -26.96
CA GLU A 26 21.94 -42.51 -27.30
C GLU A 26 21.40 -42.07 -28.68
N PRO A 27 21.00 -43.00 -29.57
CA PRO A 27 20.60 -42.67 -30.93
C PRO A 27 19.21 -42.03 -31.02
N LEU A 28 19.15 -40.95 -31.80
CA LEU A 28 17.96 -40.24 -32.25
C LEU A 28 16.91 -41.19 -32.85
N SER A 29 15.73 -41.25 -32.24
CA SER A 29 14.54 -41.86 -32.83
C SER A 29 13.77 -40.81 -33.66
N PRO A 30 13.31 -41.14 -34.87
CA PRO A 30 12.55 -40.22 -35.72
C PRO A 30 11.11 -40.05 -35.20
N SER A 31 10.74 -38.81 -34.87
CA SER A 31 9.36 -38.45 -34.53
C SER A 31 8.45 -38.55 -35.76
N SER A 32 7.45 -39.41 -35.68
CA SER A 32 6.38 -39.55 -36.67
C SER A 32 5.47 -38.31 -36.68
N PRO A 33 4.97 -37.87 -37.83
CA PRO A 33 4.01 -36.77 -37.92
C PRO A 33 2.62 -37.20 -37.41
N PRO A 34 1.82 -36.27 -36.84
CA PRO A 34 0.47 -36.58 -36.38
C PRO A 34 -0.49 -36.85 -37.55
N PRO A 35 -1.50 -37.72 -37.38
CA PRO A 35 -2.48 -38.01 -38.42
C PRO A 35 -3.48 -36.85 -38.57
N PHE A 36 -3.66 -36.42 -39.81
CA PHE A 36 -4.81 -35.64 -40.26
C PHE A 36 -6.10 -36.44 -40.04
N ILE A 37 -7.01 -35.93 -39.21
CA ILE A 37 -8.41 -36.35 -39.23
C ILE A 37 -9.20 -35.26 -39.95
N SER A 38 -9.59 -35.60 -41.17
CA SER A 38 -10.57 -34.91 -42.01
C SER A 38 -11.96 -35.45 -41.68
N SER A 39 -12.86 -34.58 -41.23
CA SER A 39 -14.33 -34.69 -41.22
C SER A 39 -14.83 -33.27 -40.84
N GLY A 40 -15.41 -32.43 -41.67
CA GLY A 40 -16.27 -32.68 -42.81
C GLY A 40 -17.73 -32.46 -42.42
N HIS A 41 -18.14 -31.24 -42.06
CA HIS A 41 -19.54 -30.79 -42.19
C HIS A 41 -19.63 -29.30 -42.48
N SER A 42 -20.15 -29.04 -43.68
CA SER A 42 -20.55 -27.76 -44.24
C SER A 42 -21.76 -27.18 -43.51
N SER A 43 -21.71 -25.88 -43.23
CA SER A 43 -22.89 -25.03 -43.36
C SER A 43 -22.46 -23.59 -43.60
N SER A 44 -22.66 -23.20 -44.86
CA SER A 44 -22.57 -21.88 -45.46
C SER A 44 -23.56 -20.89 -44.83
N ILE A 45 -23.09 -19.72 -44.38
CA ILE A 45 -23.89 -18.48 -44.42
C ILE A 45 -22.97 -17.34 -44.87
N SER A 46 -23.40 -16.70 -45.95
CA SER A 46 -22.74 -15.67 -46.74
C SER A 46 -22.84 -14.26 -46.14
N LEU A 47 -21.71 -13.56 -46.17
CA LEU A 47 -21.49 -12.17 -46.60
C LEU A 47 -22.64 -11.14 -46.49
N ALA A 48 -22.41 -10.10 -45.68
CA ALA A 48 -22.72 -8.72 -46.06
C ALA A 48 -21.77 -7.74 -45.35
N THR A 49 -20.68 -7.42 -46.03
CA THR A 49 -19.75 -6.34 -45.73
C THR A 49 -20.40 -5.00 -46.08
N LYS A 50 -20.58 -4.09 -45.12
CA LYS A 50 -20.73 -2.66 -45.40
C LYS A 50 -19.76 -1.87 -44.54
N SER A 51 -18.62 -1.65 -45.17
CA SER A 51 -17.67 -0.60 -44.86
C SER A 51 -18.33 0.76 -45.11
N SER A 52 -18.18 1.70 -44.18
CA SER A 52 -18.54 3.10 -44.37
C SER A 52 -17.42 3.95 -43.79
N TYR A 53 -16.42 4.14 -44.62
CA TYR A 53 -15.47 5.25 -44.57
C TYR A 53 -16.24 6.55 -44.74
N THR A 54 -16.14 7.45 -43.77
CA THR A 54 -16.38 8.88 -43.99
C THR A 54 -15.07 9.60 -43.78
N LEU A 55 -14.41 9.86 -44.92
CA LEU A 55 -13.45 10.95 -45.06
C LEU A 55 -14.22 12.25 -44.86
N ASN A 56 -13.78 13.12 -43.97
CA ASN A 56 -14.09 14.53 -44.06
C ASN A 56 -12.81 15.34 -44.16
N THR A 57 -12.79 16.07 -45.27
CA THR A 57 -11.76 16.89 -45.87
C THR A 57 -11.53 18.16 -45.06
N ALA A 58 -10.29 18.62 -45.07
CA ALA A 58 -9.90 19.94 -44.61
C ALA A 58 -10.62 21.06 -45.37
N LEU A 59 -10.93 22.16 -44.69
CA LEU A 59 -10.94 23.51 -45.27
C LEU A 59 -10.67 24.55 -44.18
N GLU A 60 -9.88 25.52 -44.60
CA GLU A 60 -9.27 26.63 -43.88
C GLU A 60 -10.29 27.68 -43.38
N SER A 61 -9.72 28.72 -42.74
CA SER A 61 -10.27 30.04 -42.37
C SER A 61 -10.93 30.11 -40.99
N SER A 62 -10.72 31.12 -40.15
CA SER A 62 -9.96 32.37 -40.24
C SER A 62 -9.91 33.03 -38.86
N VAL A 63 -8.94 33.92 -38.73
CA VAL A 63 -8.71 34.91 -37.66
C VAL A 63 -10.01 35.53 -37.11
N SER A 64 -10.17 35.55 -35.79
CA SER A 64 -10.86 36.66 -35.11
C SER A 64 -10.27 36.92 -33.74
N LEU A 65 -9.49 38.01 -33.73
CA LEU A 65 -9.02 38.78 -32.61
C LEU A 65 -10.25 39.40 -31.91
N ALA A 66 -10.55 38.99 -30.67
CA ALA A 66 -11.55 39.67 -29.84
C ALA A 66 -10.92 40.06 -28.50
N LYS A 67 -10.36 41.26 -28.53
CA LYS A 67 -10.05 42.17 -27.45
C LYS A 67 -11.29 42.35 -26.55
N SER A 68 -11.20 41.97 -25.28
CA SER A 68 -12.11 42.47 -24.26
C SER A 68 -11.29 43.04 -23.11
N ALA A 69 -11.33 44.36 -23.04
CA ALA A 69 -10.75 45.20 -22.01
C ALA A 69 -11.80 45.46 -20.93
N ASN A 70 -11.29 45.92 -19.78
CA ASN A 70 -11.98 46.47 -18.62
C ASN A 70 -12.57 45.42 -17.65
N GLY A 71 -12.31 45.50 -16.34
CA GLY A 71 -11.59 46.55 -15.65
C GLY A 71 -11.28 46.22 -14.20
N ASP A 72 -10.34 47.02 -13.73
CA ASP A 72 -9.84 47.18 -12.38
C ASP A 72 -10.94 47.21 -11.33
N LYS A 73 -10.74 46.49 -10.22
CA LYS A 73 -10.91 47.05 -8.87
C LYS A 73 -9.90 46.44 -7.90
N PHE A 74 -8.84 47.22 -7.69
CA PHE A 74 -8.22 47.51 -6.40
C PHE A 74 -9.05 47.08 -5.18
N PHE A 75 -8.49 46.19 -4.35
CA PHE A 75 -8.55 46.32 -2.90
C PHE A 75 -7.22 45.83 -2.32
N SER A 76 -6.37 46.82 -2.02
CA SER A 76 -5.22 46.67 -1.14
C SER A 76 -5.74 46.55 0.29
N ALA A 77 -5.58 45.39 0.90
CA ALA A 77 -5.86 45.18 2.32
C ALA A 77 -4.56 44.78 3.02
N THR A 78 -3.88 45.81 3.51
CA THR A 78 -2.85 45.74 4.54
C THR A 78 -3.47 45.30 5.86
N ASN A 79 -3.22 44.07 6.28
CA ASN A 79 -3.41 43.62 7.67
C ASN A 79 -2.16 42.83 8.08
N LYS A 80 -1.17 43.51 8.64
CA LYS A 80 -0.91 43.61 10.09
C LYS A 80 -0.72 42.24 10.75
N SER A 81 0.55 41.89 10.92
CA SER A 81 1.06 40.87 11.83
C SER A 81 0.51 41.04 13.25
N PRO A 82 -0.06 39.98 13.85
CA PRO A 82 -0.21 39.91 15.30
C PRO A 82 1.07 39.38 15.95
N LYS A 83 1.85 40.34 16.42
CA LYS A 83 2.63 40.39 17.67
C LYS A 83 2.60 39.09 18.53
N SER A 84 3.78 38.47 18.68
CA SER A 84 4.08 37.49 19.74
C SER A 84 3.79 38.06 21.14
N PRO A 85 3.13 37.30 22.02
CA PRO A 85 3.26 37.47 23.45
C PRO A 85 4.44 36.65 24.00
N ALA A 86 5.13 37.28 24.93
CA ALA A 86 6.38 36.88 25.54
C ALA A 86 6.30 35.58 26.35
N SER A 87 7.45 34.90 26.39
CA SER A 87 7.83 33.90 27.39
C SER A 87 7.73 34.47 28.82
N PRO A 88 7.27 33.69 29.80
CA PRO A 88 7.67 33.87 31.18
C PRO A 88 8.89 32.99 31.48
N ASP A 89 9.99 33.66 31.81
CA ASP A 89 11.11 33.09 32.54
C ASP A 89 10.61 32.39 33.81
N THR A 90 11.02 31.15 34.02
CA THR A 90 10.98 30.53 35.35
C THR A 90 12.38 30.00 35.65
N SER A 91 13.20 30.90 36.19
CA SER A 91 14.41 30.57 36.93
C SER A 91 14.01 29.89 38.24
N LEU A 92 14.39 28.62 38.38
CA LEU A 92 14.56 27.99 39.70
C LEU A 92 15.99 27.47 39.77
N GLU A 93 16.83 28.30 40.40
CA GLU A 93 17.96 27.83 41.18
C GLU A 93 17.48 26.80 42.20
N ALA A 94 18.08 25.63 42.19
CA ALA A 94 18.19 24.80 43.38
C ALA A 94 19.57 24.15 43.35
N SER A 95 20.51 24.89 43.92
CA SER A 95 21.79 24.41 44.41
C SER A 95 21.55 23.26 45.38
N HIS A 96 22.00 22.05 45.05
CA HIS A 96 22.29 21.03 46.05
C HIS A 96 23.57 20.28 45.64
N LEU A 97 24.68 20.79 46.16
CA LEU A 97 25.91 20.04 46.35
C LEU A 97 25.63 18.98 47.43
N ASN A 98 25.57 17.71 47.05
CA ASN A 98 25.77 16.61 47.99
C ASN A 98 27.08 15.91 47.62
N LEU A 99 28.08 16.17 48.45
CA LEU A 99 29.36 15.49 48.59
C LEU A 99 29.23 14.57 49.80
N HIS A 100 29.28 13.26 49.59
CA HIS A 100 29.42 12.11 50.53
C HIS A 100 28.64 10.94 49.91
N ASP A 101 29.08 9.68 49.90
CA ASP A 101 30.20 9.00 50.52
C ASP A 101 30.51 7.76 49.68
N GLU A 102 31.74 7.27 49.77
CA GLU A 102 32.14 5.96 49.25
C GLU A 102 31.54 4.85 50.15
N GLU A 103 30.55 4.12 49.64
CA GLU A 103 30.10 2.84 50.23
C GLU A 103 29.90 1.78 49.13
N GLU A 104 30.93 0.93 49.04
CA GLU A 104 30.89 -0.54 48.95
C GLU A 104 29.62 -1.24 48.42
N ASP A 105 29.79 -1.89 47.27
CA ASP A 105 29.18 -3.15 46.79
C ASP A 105 27.78 -3.53 47.29
N ALA A 106 26.76 -3.15 46.52
CA ALA A 106 25.61 -4.01 46.26
C ALA A 106 24.95 -3.61 44.93
N ASP A 107 25.18 -4.41 43.89
CA ASP A 107 24.44 -4.31 42.62
C ASP A 107 22.93 -4.27 42.91
N PRO A 108 22.21 -3.16 42.61
CA PRO A 108 20.77 -3.13 42.77
C PRO A 108 20.17 -4.20 41.85
N PRO A 109 19.18 -4.99 42.31
CA PRO A 109 18.53 -5.97 41.44
C PRO A 109 17.89 -5.23 40.28
N THR A 110 18.53 -5.33 39.11
CA THR A 110 18.03 -4.83 37.82
C THR A 110 16.65 -5.41 37.61
N ARG A 111 15.61 -4.64 37.96
CA ARG A 111 14.23 -5.02 37.70
C ARG A 111 14.12 -5.23 36.20
N PRO A 112 13.65 -6.39 35.72
CA PRO A 112 13.45 -6.59 34.30
C PRO A 112 12.46 -5.52 33.83
N ILE A 113 12.95 -4.59 33.01
CA ILE A 113 12.10 -3.63 32.32
C ILE A 113 11.22 -4.50 31.42
N LEU A 114 9.97 -4.72 31.85
CA LEU A 114 8.97 -5.36 31.02
C LEU A 114 8.74 -4.43 29.83
N THR A 115 9.41 -4.72 28.73
CA THR A 115 9.11 -4.08 27.45
C THR A 115 7.73 -4.58 27.04
N PHE A 116 6.71 -3.84 27.42
CA PHE A 116 5.34 -4.09 27.03
C PHE A 116 5.26 -4.10 25.49
N SER A 117 4.85 -5.24 24.95
CA SER A 117 4.70 -5.44 23.50
C SER A 117 3.46 -4.69 23.02
N ALA A 118 3.52 -4.02 21.86
CA ALA A 118 2.34 -3.37 21.26
C ALA A 118 1.14 -4.30 21.09
N ASN A 119 1.37 -5.61 21.02
CA ASN A 119 0.33 -6.61 20.77
C ASN A 119 -0.46 -7.00 22.02
N GLN A 120 -0.05 -6.57 23.22
CA GLN A 120 -0.66 -7.08 24.46
C GLN A 120 -2.13 -6.66 24.65
N TYR A 121 -2.57 -5.62 23.96
CA TYR A 121 -3.96 -5.13 23.99
C TYR A 121 -4.71 -5.42 22.68
N VAL A 122 -4.13 -6.25 21.81
CA VAL A 122 -4.74 -6.59 20.52
C VAL A 122 -5.40 -7.96 20.62
N ASP A 123 -6.68 -8.03 20.28
CA ASP A 123 -7.42 -9.29 20.21
C ASP A 123 -6.69 -10.31 19.33
N VAL A 124 -6.51 -11.53 19.85
CA VAL A 124 -5.80 -12.62 19.16
C VAL A 124 -6.42 -12.90 17.78
N GLU A 125 -7.73 -12.72 17.65
CA GLU A 125 -8.44 -12.89 16.38
C GLU A 125 -8.00 -11.91 15.28
N LEU A 126 -7.57 -10.70 15.65
CA LEU A 126 -7.04 -9.73 14.70
C LEU A 126 -5.63 -10.09 14.23
N LEU A 127 -4.91 -10.91 14.98
CA LEU A 127 -3.56 -11.39 14.65
C LEU A 127 -3.56 -12.68 13.81
N LEU A 128 -4.72 -13.29 13.55
CA LEU A 128 -4.82 -14.51 12.75
C LEU A 128 -4.49 -14.25 11.27
N GLY A 129 -3.49 -14.95 10.75
CA GLY A 129 -3.03 -14.85 9.36
C GLY A 129 -2.35 -13.52 9.02
N VAL A 130 -1.95 -12.77 10.05
CA VAL A 130 -1.19 -11.54 9.91
C VAL A 130 0.30 -11.86 9.81
N SER A 131 0.98 -11.18 8.91
CA SER A 131 2.44 -11.21 8.81
C SER A 131 2.97 -9.85 8.35
N LEU A 132 4.17 -9.51 8.82
CA LEU A 132 4.82 -8.23 8.57
C LEU A 132 6.32 -8.48 8.46
N GLY A 133 6.98 -7.91 7.45
CA GLY A 133 8.42 -8.06 7.31
C GLY A 133 8.97 -7.52 5.99
N PHE A 134 10.27 -7.72 5.78
CA PHE A 134 10.97 -7.36 4.54
C PHE A 134 11.18 -8.55 3.59
N ASP A 135 10.85 -9.76 4.06
CA ASP A 135 10.97 -10.99 3.31
C ASP A 135 9.80 -11.21 2.35
N ARG A 136 9.80 -12.34 1.65
CA ARG A 136 8.68 -12.71 0.79
C ARG A 136 7.46 -13.11 1.64
N PRO A 137 6.28 -12.51 1.43
CA PRO A 137 5.07 -12.91 2.13
C PRO A 137 4.67 -14.35 1.75
N VAL A 138 4.22 -15.10 2.76
CA VAL A 138 3.71 -16.47 2.60
C VAL A 138 2.19 -16.41 2.48
N ILE A 139 1.68 -16.83 1.32
CA ILE A 139 0.24 -16.95 1.07
C ILE A 139 -0.20 -18.37 1.44
N SER A 140 -1.06 -18.48 2.46
CA SER A 140 -1.55 -19.75 3.00
C SER A 140 -3.07 -19.75 3.15
N THR A 141 -3.68 -20.92 3.01
CA THR A 141 -5.09 -21.19 3.34
C THR A 141 -5.30 -21.26 4.85
N ILE A 142 -4.28 -21.64 5.61
CA ILE A 142 -4.35 -21.78 7.06
C ILE A 142 -3.98 -20.44 7.70
N LEU A 143 -4.92 -19.85 8.43
CA LEU A 143 -4.72 -18.65 9.23
C LEU A 143 -4.03 -19.01 10.54
N THR A 144 -2.72 -18.85 10.59
CA THR A 144 -1.95 -19.04 11.82
C THR A 144 -1.86 -17.73 12.59
N PRO A 145 -2.00 -17.72 13.93
CA PRO A 145 -1.68 -16.54 14.73
C PRO A 145 -0.26 -16.06 14.43
N MET A 146 -0.07 -14.74 14.35
CA MET A 146 1.25 -14.14 14.21
C MET A 146 2.14 -14.58 15.39
N LYS A 147 3.25 -15.25 15.09
CA LYS A 147 4.19 -15.77 16.10
C LYS A 147 5.10 -14.67 16.64
N ASP A 148 5.51 -13.78 15.76
CA ASP A 148 6.41 -12.69 16.08
C ASP A 148 5.63 -11.51 16.64
N GLN A 149 6.27 -10.70 17.48
CA GLN A 149 5.66 -9.48 17.96
C GLN A 149 5.77 -8.40 16.88
N ILE A 150 4.68 -7.67 16.61
CA ILE A 150 4.74 -6.45 15.81
C ILE A 150 5.63 -5.45 16.55
N PRO A 151 6.72 -4.95 15.92
CA PRO A 151 7.63 -4.02 16.56
C PRO A 151 6.97 -2.63 16.72
N ASN A 152 7.38 -1.88 17.75
CA ASN A 152 6.92 -0.51 17.95
C ASN A 152 7.50 0.46 16.89
N VAL A 153 8.69 0.18 16.38
CA VAL A 153 9.36 1.00 15.37
C VAL A 153 9.78 0.12 14.22
N ILE A 154 9.27 0.40 13.03
CA ILE A 154 9.63 -0.26 11.79
C ILE A 154 10.48 0.71 10.96
N ARG A 155 11.76 0.38 10.76
CA ARG A 155 12.67 1.23 10.01
C ARG A 155 12.64 0.88 8.53
N LEU A 156 12.20 1.81 7.72
CA LEU A 156 12.14 1.67 6.27
C LEU A 156 13.51 1.98 5.65
N PRO A 157 14.11 1.06 4.89
CA PRO A 157 15.37 1.31 4.22
C PRO A 157 15.18 2.30 3.05
N TYR A 158 16.26 3.02 2.73
CA TYR A 158 16.29 3.97 1.62
C TYR A 158 16.88 3.35 0.36
N ALA A 159 16.46 3.84 -0.82
CA ALA A 159 16.95 3.42 -2.13
C ALA A 159 16.81 1.90 -2.41
N LYS A 160 17.90 1.13 -2.37
CA LYS A 160 17.95 -0.28 -2.84
C LYS A 160 17.40 -1.29 -1.82
N GLY A 161 16.86 -0.82 -0.71
CA GLY A 161 16.29 -1.67 0.32
C GLY A 161 15.02 -2.42 -0.11
N PRO A 162 14.71 -3.57 0.51
CA PRO A 162 13.46 -4.28 0.26
C PRO A 162 12.24 -3.45 0.72
N ALA A 163 11.12 -3.64 0.03
CA ALA A 163 9.84 -3.09 0.48
C ALA A 163 9.35 -3.83 1.72
N LEU A 164 8.88 -3.08 2.73
CA LEU A 164 8.18 -3.66 3.87
C LEU A 164 6.81 -4.15 3.40
N PHE A 165 6.46 -5.40 3.65
CA PHE A 165 5.10 -5.90 3.44
C PHE A 165 4.32 -5.99 4.76
N PHE A 166 3.00 -5.81 4.69
CA PHE A 166 2.06 -6.08 5.77
C PHE A 166 0.85 -6.83 5.19
N GLN A 167 0.66 -8.08 5.59
CA GLN A 167 -0.41 -8.97 5.15
C GLN A 167 -1.48 -9.14 6.23
N ALA A 168 -2.74 -9.21 5.80
CA ALA A 168 -3.87 -9.61 6.62
C ALA A 168 -4.93 -10.39 5.82
N PRO A 169 -5.87 -11.09 6.48
CA PRO A 169 -6.91 -11.87 5.81
C PRO A 169 -7.91 -11.04 5.00
N SER A 170 -8.19 -9.80 5.41
CA SER A 170 -9.07 -8.89 4.69
C SER A 170 -8.66 -7.42 4.86
N TRP A 171 -9.18 -6.56 3.99
CA TRP A 171 -8.96 -5.11 4.05
C TRP A 171 -9.44 -4.52 5.38
N ARG A 172 -10.66 -4.88 5.82
CA ARG A 172 -11.23 -4.39 7.08
C ARG A 172 -10.40 -4.81 8.29
N ARG A 173 -10.00 -6.10 8.34
CA ARG A 173 -9.15 -6.62 9.43
C ARG A 173 -7.82 -5.88 9.51
N LEU A 174 -7.21 -5.60 8.35
CA LEU A 174 -5.96 -4.85 8.28
C LEU A 174 -6.09 -3.44 8.88
N LEU A 175 -7.09 -2.66 8.44
CA LEU A 175 -7.29 -1.30 8.93
C LEU A 175 -7.61 -1.29 10.43
N LYS A 176 -8.48 -2.20 10.89
CA LYS A 176 -8.82 -2.33 12.32
C LYS A 176 -7.61 -2.66 13.17
N LEU A 177 -6.77 -3.59 12.72
CA LEU A 177 -5.53 -3.92 13.40
C LEU A 177 -4.58 -2.72 13.47
N MET A 178 -4.39 -2.01 12.35
CA MET A 178 -3.54 -0.81 12.29
C MET A 178 -4.03 0.30 13.23
N ALA A 179 -5.34 0.52 13.34
CA ALA A 179 -5.90 1.50 14.28
C ALA A 179 -5.63 1.15 15.75
N ARG A 180 -5.53 -0.15 16.09
CA ARG A 180 -5.24 -0.60 17.46
C ARG A 180 -3.74 -0.63 17.80
N LEU A 181 -2.86 -0.66 16.80
CA LEU A 181 -1.40 -0.66 16.98
C LEU A 181 -0.84 0.76 17.14
N SER A 182 -1.35 1.53 18.12
CA SER A 182 -1.01 2.94 18.31
C SER A 182 0.46 3.20 18.63
N ALA A 183 1.14 2.24 19.26
CA ALA A 183 2.56 2.29 19.56
C ALA A 183 3.45 2.00 18.34
N THR A 184 2.90 1.40 17.28
CA THR A 184 3.65 1.04 16.08
C THR A 184 3.73 2.22 15.12
N ARG A 185 4.95 2.53 14.69
CA ARG A 185 5.22 3.56 13.67
C ARG A 185 6.31 3.16 12.70
N MET A 186 6.22 3.72 11.51
CA MET A 186 7.24 3.61 10.48
C MET A 186 8.14 4.84 10.52
N GLU A 187 9.44 4.60 10.55
CA GLU A 187 10.47 5.64 10.52
C GLU A 187 11.44 5.36 9.37
N PRO A 188 12.09 6.38 8.78
CA PRO A 188 13.21 6.15 7.90
C PRO A 188 14.41 5.58 8.67
N THR A 189 15.29 4.81 8.02
CA THR A 189 16.60 4.48 8.60
C THR A 189 17.45 5.74 8.81
N LEU A 190 18.44 5.68 9.70
CA LEU A 190 19.38 6.79 9.90
C LEU A 190 20.14 7.15 8.61
N GLU A 191 20.45 6.16 7.79
CA GLU A 191 21.05 6.36 6.46
C GLU A 191 20.12 7.16 5.53
N ALA A 192 18.81 6.88 5.58
CA ALA A 192 17.82 7.63 4.81
C ALA A 192 17.84 9.11 5.22
N LEU A 193 17.83 9.38 6.53
CA LEU A 193 17.84 10.74 7.08
C LEU A 193 19.14 11.49 6.76
N ALA A 194 20.27 10.79 6.70
CA ALA A 194 21.56 11.40 6.39
C ALA A 194 21.70 11.79 4.91
N VAL A 195 21.07 11.03 4.00
CA VAL A 195 21.16 11.26 2.55
C VAL A 195 20.03 12.15 2.03
N ALA A 196 18.86 12.12 2.67
CA ALA A 196 17.71 12.87 2.23
C ALA A 196 17.88 14.38 2.48
N GLN A 197 17.78 15.16 1.42
CA GLN A 197 17.75 16.64 1.48
C GLN A 197 16.31 17.19 1.51
N PHE A 198 15.32 16.30 1.51
CA PHE A 198 13.89 16.61 1.39
C PHE A 198 13.08 15.80 2.39
N GLU A 199 11.83 16.21 2.60
CA GLU A 199 10.89 15.49 3.44
C GLU A 199 10.63 14.09 2.88
N LEU A 200 10.95 13.06 3.66
CA LEU A 200 10.74 11.68 3.26
C LEU A 200 9.26 11.32 3.33
N LYS A 201 8.73 10.80 2.22
CA LYS A 201 7.32 10.41 2.09
C LYS A 201 7.18 8.91 1.89
N LEU A 202 6.04 8.36 2.28
CA LEU A 202 5.73 6.94 2.17
C LEU A 202 4.95 6.66 0.88
N ARG A 203 5.45 5.73 0.07
CA ARG A 203 4.70 5.13 -1.05
C ARG A 203 4.01 3.86 -0.57
N THR A 204 2.77 3.66 -1.00
CA THR A 204 1.99 2.46 -0.68
C THR A 204 1.49 1.78 -1.95
N VAL A 205 1.72 0.48 -2.04
CA VAL A 205 1.10 -0.40 -3.04
C VAL A 205 0.23 -1.40 -2.32
N ILE A 206 -1.06 -1.43 -2.66
CA ILE A 206 -2.05 -2.35 -2.11
C ILE A 206 -2.19 -3.51 -3.08
N GLN A 207 -2.09 -4.74 -2.59
CA GLN A 207 -2.23 -5.94 -3.39
C GLN A 207 -3.27 -6.86 -2.76
N PHE A 208 -4.14 -7.41 -3.61
CA PHE A 208 -5.08 -8.46 -3.29
C PHE A 208 -4.65 -9.74 -3.98
N VAL A 209 -4.39 -10.80 -3.21
CA VAL A 209 -3.91 -12.08 -3.73
C VAL A 209 -4.87 -13.19 -3.35
N LYS A 210 -5.27 -13.96 -4.34
CA LYS A 210 -6.11 -15.13 -4.18
C LYS A 210 -5.25 -16.29 -3.67
N VAL A 211 -5.70 -16.94 -2.60
CA VAL A 211 -4.91 -18.03 -1.97
C VAL A 211 -4.74 -19.22 -2.93
N HIS A 212 -5.78 -19.52 -3.71
CA HIS A 212 -5.78 -20.57 -4.70
C HIS A 212 -6.74 -20.22 -5.85
N HIS A 213 -6.47 -20.67 -7.07
CA HIS A 213 -7.26 -20.31 -8.26
C HIS A 213 -8.73 -20.72 -8.16
N SER A 214 -9.01 -21.84 -7.50
CA SER A 214 -10.37 -22.32 -7.25
C SER A 214 -11.00 -21.79 -5.95
N SER A 215 -10.22 -21.15 -5.06
CA SER A 215 -10.75 -20.59 -3.81
C SER A 215 -11.62 -19.36 -4.11
N SER A 216 -12.43 -18.89 -3.16
CA SER A 216 -13.00 -17.54 -3.19
C SER A 216 -12.24 -16.58 -2.27
N GLU A 217 -11.26 -17.09 -1.53
CA GLU A 217 -10.55 -16.38 -0.48
C GLU A 217 -9.41 -15.52 -1.04
N TRP A 218 -9.42 -14.27 -0.60
CA TRP A 218 -8.39 -13.28 -0.91
C TRP A 218 -7.61 -12.91 0.35
N ARG A 219 -6.38 -12.44 0.15
CA ARG A 219 -5.51 -11.82 1.16
C ARG A 219 -5.22 -10.39 0.75
N THR A 220 -5.12 -9.51 1.74
CA THR A 220 -4.67 -8.13 1.53
C THR A 220 -3.20 -8.04 1.91
N LEU A 221 -2.40 -7.45 1.05
CA LEU A 221 -1.00 -7.14 1.28
C LEU A 221 -0.79 -5.65 1.01
N LEU A 222 -0.08 -4.97 1.90
CA LEU A 222 0.45 -3.64 1.67
C LEU A 222 1.94 -3.76 1.47
N TYR A 223 2.48 -3.03 0.51
CA TYR A 223 3.92 -2.82 0.38
C TYR A 223 4.23 -1.34 0.58
N PHE A 224 5.26 -1.09 1.38
CA PHE A 224 5.70 0.24 1.76
C PHE A 224 7.16 0.46 1.37
N THR A 225 7.41 1.61 0.75
CA THR A 225 8.76 2.10 0.42
C THR A 225 8.84 3.60 0.68
N ILE A 226 10.04 4.11 0.93
CA ILE A 226 10.28 5.55 0.90
C ILE A 226 10.18 6.05 -0.54
N ASP A 227 9.50 7.18 -0.76
CA ASP A 227 9.41 7.82 -2.08
C ASP A 227 10.79 8.27 -2.55
N MET A 228 11.06 8.01 -3.84
CA MET A 228 12.35 8.30 -4.45
C MET A 228 12.13 9.24 -5.64
N PRO A 229 12.82 10.39 -5.70
CA PRO A 229 12.73 11.27 -6.85
C PRO A 229 13.22 10.53 -8.10
N VAL A 230 12.51 10.70 -9.21
CA VAL A 230 12.88 10.09 -10.49
C VAL A 230 14.06 10.85 -11.07
N PRO A 231 15.24 10.23 -11.27
CA PRO A 231 16.37 10.89 -11.87
C PRO A 231 16.04 11.34 -13.30
N PRO A 232 16.56 12.50 -13.76
CA PRO A 232 16.32 12.98 -15.13
C PRO A 232 16.90 12.06 -16.21
N SER A 233 17.81 11.15 -15.84
CA SER A 233 18.40 10.15 -16.75
C SER A 233 17.47 8.98 -17.08
N VAL A 234 16.38 8.80 -16.34
CA VAL A 234 15.42 7.71 -16.57
C VAL A 234 14.61 7.98 -17.82
N GLN A 235 14.50 6.99 -18.70
CA GLN A 235 13.64 7.10 -19.88
C GLN A 235 12.16 7.20 -19.46
N SER A 236 11.45 8.16 -20.05
CA SER A 236 10.03 8.41 -19.79
C SER A 236 9.71 8.67 -18.31
N PRO A 237 10.33 9.66 -17.64
CA PRO A 237 10.16 9.89 -16.20
C PRO A 237 8.69 10.18 -15.82
N HIS A 238 7.92 10.75 -16.76
CA HIS A 238 6.49 11.01 -16.63
C HIS A 238 5.67 9.75 -16.26
N ARG A 239 6.09 8.54 -16.64
CA ARG A 239 5.37 7.30 -16.30
C ARG A 239 5.25 7.04 -14.80
N PHE A 240 6.17 7.59 -14.01
CA PHE A 240 6.24 7.39 -12.56
C PHE A 240 5.59 8.55 -11.79
N THR A 241 5.27 9.65 -12.47
CA THR A 241 4.73 10.89 -11.88
C THR A 241 3.33 11.24 -12.36
N ASN A 242 2.79 10.54 -13.37
CA ASN A 242 1.45 10.77 -13.93
C ASN A 242 0.28 10.31 -13.04
N GLY A 243 0.56 9.70 -11.88
CA GLY A 243 -0.49 9.18 -10.99
C GLY A 243 -1.16 7.90 -11.50
N ASP A 244 -0.55 7.17 -12.44
CA ASP A 244 -1.08 5.89 -12.89
C ASP A 244 -1.02 4.85 -11.76
N VAL A 245 -2.20 4.40 -11.35
CA VAL A 245 -2.40 3.45 -10.25
C VAL A 245 -1.93 2.03 -10.59
N SER A 246 -1.62 1.76 -11.85
CA SER A 246 -1.13 0.46 -12.33
C SER A 246 0.40 0.42 -12.51
N VAL A 247 1.07 1.57 -12.44
CA VAL A 247 2.52 1.68 -12.59
C VAL A 247 3.17 1.77 -11.21
N LEU A 248 4.03 0.80 -10.91
CA LEU A 248 4.77 0.79 -9.65
C LEU A 248 5.65 2.04 -9.50
N PRO A 249 5.77 2.59 -8.27
CA PRO A 249 6.64 3.72 -8.01
C PRO A 249 8.09 3.48 -8.42
N PHE A 250 8.82 4.54 -8.73
CA PHE A 250 10.22 4.45 -9.14
C PHE A 250 11.12 3.73 -8.10
N SER A 251 10.79 3.82 -6.81
CA SER A 251 11.47 3.08 -5.74
C SER A 251 11.56 1.56 -6.00
N TYR A 252 10.56 0.97 -6.65
CA TYR A 252 10.54 -0.47 -6.99
C TYR A 252 11.48 -0.84 -8.15
N THR A 253 12.10 0.14 -8.80
CA THR A 253 13.14 -0.10 -9.82
C THR A 253 14.54 -0.19 -9.21
N LEU A 254 14.70 0.22 -7.94
CA LEU A 254 16.00 0.29 -7.26
C LEU A 254 16.34 -0.99 -6.50
N SER A 255 15.35 -1.81 -6.17
CA SER A 255 15.47 -3.08 -5.46
C SER A 255 14.84 -4.22 -6.26
N PRO A 256 15.17 -5.50 -5.95
CA PRO A 256 14.47 -6.63 -6.56
C PRO A 256 12.96 -6.54 -6.35
N LEU A 257 12.21 -6.63 -7.44
CA LEU A 257 10.75 -6.53 -7.37
C LEU A 257 10.17 -7.75 -6.62
N PRO A 258 9.32 -7.54 -5.58
CA PRO A 258 8.64 -8.63 -4.88
C PRO A 258 7.96 -9.56 -5.86
N THR A 259 8.13 -10.87 -5.68
CA THR A 259 7.70 -11.88 -6.66
C THR A 259 6.23 -11.75 -7.02
N LEU A 260 5.36 -11.45 -6.05
CA LEU A 260 3.93 -11.31 -6.27
C LEU A 260 3.55 -10.07 -7.09
N LEU A 261 4.41 -9.06 -7.19
CA LEU A 261 4.15 -7.85 -7.98
C LEU A 261 4.61 -7.98 -9.45
N ARG A 262 5.16 -9.13 -9.85
CA ARG A 262 5.70 -9.35 -11.21
C ARG A 262 4.63 -9.63 -12.25
N ASP A 263 3.50 -10.21 -11.85
CA ASP A 263 2.48 -10.74 -12.77
C ASP A 263 1.55 -9.65 -13.36
N GLY A 264 1.85 -8.38 -13.11
CA GLY A 264 1.09 -7.23 -13.58
C GLY A 264 -0.05 -6.81 -12.64
N PRO A 265 -0.72 -5.68 -12.96
CA PRO A 265 -1.67 -5.02 -12.06
C PRO A 265 -3.00 -5.75 -11.89
N GLU A 266 -3.41 -6.56 -12.87
CA GLU A 266 -4.76 -7.10 -12.92
C GLU A 266 -4.75 -8.49 -13.57
N THR A 267 -4.75 -9.52 -12.73
CA THR A 267 -4.92 -10.92 -13.11
C THR A 267 -6.06 -11.53 -12.29
N SER A 268 -6.51 -12.74 -12.65
CA SER A 268 -7.54 -13.45 -11.90
C SER A 268 -7.10 -13.86 -10.48
N MET A 269 -5.79 -13.97 -10.26
CA MET A 269 -5.18 -14.37 -8.99
C MET A 269 -4.67 -13.20 -8.17
N VAL A 270 -4.30 -12.10 -8.83
CA VAL A 270 -3.59 -10.98 -8.23
C VAL A 270 -4.13 -9.69 -8.80
N LYS A 271 -4.45 -8.74 -7.92
CA LYS A 271 -4.77 -7.36 -8.29
C LYS A 271 -3.90 -6.45 -7.45
N TYR A 272 -3.26 -5.44 -8.03
CA TYR A 272 -2.60 -4.41 -7.23
C TYR A 272 -3.04 -3.01 -7.64
N TYR A 273 -2.93 -2.10 -6.70
CA TYR A 273 -3.26 -0.70 -6.81
C TYR A 273 -2.17 0.14 -6.14
N VAL A 274 -1.53 0.99 -6.90
CA VAL A 274 -0.57 1.97 -6.39
C VAL A 274 -1.37 3.19 -5.93
N VAL A 275 -1.28 3.54 -4.65
CA VAL A 275 -1.96 4.72 -4.12
C VAL A 275 -1.27 5.96 -4.70
N PRO A 276 -1.95 6.76 -5.53
CA PRO A 276 -1.36 7.97 -6.10
C PRO A 276 -1.49 9.14 -5.12
N SER A 277 -0.62 10.14 -5.24
CA SER A 277 -0.79 11.40 -4.52
C SER A 277 -1.92 12.19 -5.17
N THR A 278 -2.99 12.44 -4.43
CA THR A 278 -4.06 13.35 -4.85
C THR A 278 -3.97 14.66 -4.03
N PRO A 279 -4.64 15.75 -4.45
CA PRO A 279 -4.70 16.97 -3.64
C PRO A 279 -5.33 16.76 -2.27
N THR A 280 -6.25 15.80 -2.16
CA THR A 280 -6.98 15.44 -0.92
C THR A 280 -6.25 14.39 -0.09
N THR A 281 -5.47 13.52 -0.75
CA THR A 281 -4.74 12.40 -0.13
C THR A 281 -3.30 12.41 -0.63
N PRO A 282 -2.46 13.35 -0.15
CA PRO A 282 -1.03 13.39 -0.49
C PRO A 282 -0.29 12.23 0.18
N TYR A 283 0.89 11.85 -0.34
CA TYR A 283 1.71 10.84 0.33
C TYR A 283 2.03 11.23 1.79
N PRO A 284 1.90 10.31 2.75
CA PRO A 284 2.16 10.62 4.14
C PRO A 284 3.66 10.88 4.35
N SER A 285 3.98 11.87 5.18
CA SER A 285 5.34 12.11 5.62
C SER A 285 5.78 11.10 6.67
N LEU A 286 7.09 10.84 6.73
CA LEU A 286 7.70 9.97 7.72
C LEU A 286 8.35 10.81 8.83
N PRO A 287 8.22 10.40 10.11
CA PRO A 287 7.61 9.16 10.58
C PRO A 287 6.08 9.18 10.61
N ILE A 288 5.44 8.01 10.45
CA ILE A 288 3.98 7.85 10.54
C ILE A 288 3.60 6.67 11.43
N ASN A 289 2.64 6.86 12.34
CA ASN A 289 2.10 5.77 13.17
C ASN A 289 1.01 4.99 12.42
N PHE A 290 0.73 3.77 12.87
CA PHE A 290 -0.24 2.90 12.20
C PHE A 290 -1.68 3.45 12.20
N PRO A 291 -2.21 4.09 13.26
CA PRO A 291 -3.54 4.70 13.21
C PRO A 291 -3.66 5.79 12.14
N ASN A 292 -2.67 6.69 12.03
CA ASN A 292 -2.68 7.73 11.00
C ASN A 292 -2.53 7.12 9.60
N LEU A 293 -1.74 6.05 9.47
CA LEU A 293 -1.62 5.32 8.22
C LEU A 293 -2.93 4.63 7.83
N ALA A 294 -3.68 4.07 8.79
CA ALA A 294 -5.01 3.50 8.56
C ALA A 294 -5.99 4.58 8.06
N MET A 295 -5.98 5.77 8.69
CA MET A 295 -6.78 6.91 8.25
C MET A 295 -6.41 7.37 6.83
N TYR A 296 -5.11 7.41 6.50
CA TYR A 296 -4.65 7.70 5.15
C TYR A 296 -5.17 6.70 4.11
N LEU A 297 -5.08 5.40 4.42
CA LEU A 297 -5.59 4.33 3.54
C LEU A 297 -7.11 4.40 3.37
N GLN A 298 -7.82 4.74 4.45
CA GLN A 298 -9.26 4.95 4.40
C GLN A 298 -9.63 6.14 3.50
N SER A 299 -8.91 7.26 3.60
CA SER A 299 -9.06 8.40 2.69
C SER A 299 -8.80 8.03 1.23
N ALA A 300 -7.79 7.21 0.95
CA ALA A 300 -7.51 6.72 -0.40
C ALA A 300 -8.68 5.89 -0.98
N VAL A 301 -9.33 5.04 -0.15
CA VAL A 301 -10.53 4.30 -0.56
C VAL A 301 -11.71 5.24 -0.80
N GLN A 302 -11.87 6.28 0.02
CA GLN A 302 -12.92 7.28 -0.18
C GLN A 302 -12.73 8.05 -1.48
N ASP A 303 -11.51 8.50 -1.77
CA ASP A 303 -11.17 9.15 -3.04
C ASP A 303 -11.48 8.22 -4.23
N SER A 304 -11.14 6.92 -4.11
CA SER A 304 -11.49 5.90 -5.09
C SER A 304 -13.01 5.77 -5.31
N ARG A 305 -13.80 5.75 -4.23
CA ARG A 305 -15.28 5.71 -4.29
C ARG A 305 -15.85 6.98 -4.92
N ARG A 306 -15.28 8.16 -4.64
CA ARG A 306 -15.69 9.47 -5.21
C ARG A 306 -15.36 9.59 -6.69
N ALA A 307 -14.24 9.02 -7.13
CA ALA A 307 -13.85 8.98 -8.54
C ALA A 307 -14.77 8.10 -9.42
N SER A 308 -15.83 7.50 -8.87
CA SER A 308 -16.77 6.66 -9.62
C SER A 308 -17.51 7.37 -10.76
N SER A 309 -17.55 8.71 -10.75
CA SER A 309 -18.09 9.53 -11.85
C SER A 309 -17.05 9.90 -12.91
N ASP A 310 -15.76 9.72 -12.65
CA ASP A 310 -14.68 10.06 -13.57
C ASP A 310 -14.27 8.79 -14.34
N SER A 311 -14.74 8.69 -15.59
CA SER A 311 -14.52 7.51 -16.44
C SER A 311 -13.07 7.35 -16.94
N SER A 312 -12.17 8.29 -16.63
CA SER A 312 -10.87 8.40 -17.30
C SER A 312 -9.65 8.03 -16.45
N GLY A 313 -9.74 8.14 -15.13
CA GLY A 313 -8.62 7.85 -14.21
C GLY A 313 -8.87 6.58 -13.43
N GLY A 314 -7.97 5.59 -13.51
CA GLY A 314 -8.06 4.30 -12.81
C GLY A 314 -8.21 4.37 -11.27
N LEU A 315 -8.37 5.57 -10.70
CA LEU A 315 -8.63 5.84 -9.28
C LEU A 315 -9.77 5.00 -8.70
N ARG A 316 -10.83 4.70 -9.47
CA ARG A 316 -11.95 3.85 -9.02
C ARG A 316 -11.54 2.40 -8.71
N LYS A 317 -10.42 1.92 -9.25
CA LYS A 317 -10.01 0.50 -9.18
C LYS A 317 -9.88 0.00 -7.75
N LEU A 318 -9.36 0.81 -6.81
CA LEU A 318 -9.16 0.36 -5.43
C LEU A 318 -10.48 -0.07 -4.77
N ALA A 319 -11.50 0.80 -4.78
CA ALA A 319 -12.80 0.47 -4.22
C ALA A 319 -13.42 -0.74 -4.93
N GLN A 320 -13.33 -0.80 -6.27
CA GLN A 320 -13.81 -1.95 -7.04
C GLN A 320 -13.09 -3.25 -6.66
N TYR A 321 -11.78 -3.22 -6.43
CA TYR A 321 -11.00 -4.38 -6.03
C TYR A 321 -11.44 -4.85 -4.65
N ILE A 322 -11.56 -3.95 -3.66
CA ILE A 322 -12.04 -4.28 -2.31
C ILE A 322 -13.43 -4.93 -2.38
N ASP A 323 -14.38 -4.30 -3.08
CA ASP A 323 -15.75 -4.81 -3.21
C ASP A 323 -15.79 -6.19 -3.90
N SER A 324 -14.92 -6.41 -4.90
CA SER A 324 -14.85 -7.68 -5.65
C SER A 324 -14.13 -8.81 -4.91
N CYS A 325 -13.15 -8.47 -4.06
CA CYS A 325 -12.33 -9.43 -3.34
C CYS A 325 -12.94 -9.81 -1.98
N PHE A 326 -13.74 -8.92 -1.38
CA PHE A 326 -14.37 -9.13 -0.07
C PHE A 326 -15.86 -8.77 -0.08
N PRO A 327 -16.70 -9.48 -0.85
CA PRO A 327 -18.13 -9.16 -0.94
C PRO A 327 -18.87 -9.26 0.40
N GLY A 328 -18.44 -10.16 1.31
CA GLY A 328 -19.04 -10.33 2.63
C GLY A 328 -18.70 -9.22 3.64
N ASP A 329 -17.62 -8.47 3.44
CA ASP A 329 -17.26 -7.35 4.33
C ASP A 329 -18.32 -6.23 4.24
N ALA A 330 -18.98 -6.09 3.09
CA ALA A 330 -20.04 -5.11 2.87
C ALA A 330 -21.38 -5.47 3.53
N GLU A 331 -21.65 -6.77 3.73
CA GLU A 331 -22.88 -7.26 4.36
C GLU A 331 -22.80 -7.16 5.90
N THR A 332 -21.62 -7.43 6.45
CA THR A 332 -21.39 -7.39 7.91
C THR A 332 -21.51 -5.96 8.46
N ALA A 333 -21.04 -4.95 7.71
CA ALA A 333 -21.25 -3.54 8.04
C ALA A 333 -22.74 -3.17 8.11
N ALA A 334 -23.57 -3.72 7.21
CA ALA A 334 -24.99 -3.42 7.18
C ALA A 334 -25.81 -4.15 8.26
N ALA A 335 -25.31 -5.27 8.79
CA ALA A 335 -26.03 -6.10 9.76
C ALA A 335 -25.90 -5.58 11.22
N ILE A 336 -24.83 -4.86 11.53
CA ILE A 336 -24.60 -4.30 12.89
C ILE A 336 -25.53 -3.09 13.14
N ASP A 337 -26.01 -2.41 12.09
CA ASP A 337 -26.94 -1.28 12.17
C ASP A 337 -28.38 -1.68 12.55
N ASP A 338 -28.70 -2.99 12.59
CA ASP A 338 -30.05 -3.49 12.93
C ASP A 338 -30.14 -4.02 14.38
N ASP A 339 -29.02 -4.10 15.11
CA ASP A 339 -29.01 -4.65 16.49
C ASP A 339 -29.14 -3.57 17.59
N SER A 340 -29.25 -2.28 17.21
CA SER A 340 -29.57 -1.20 18.16
C SER A 340 -31.08 -1.01 18.38
N ALA A 341 -31.93 -1.96 17.97
CA ALA A 341 -33.34 -1.96 18.34
C ALA A 341 -33.92 -3.39 18.44
N PRO A 342 -34.32 -3.89 19.62
CA PRO A 342 -35.04 -5.14 19.72
C PRO A 342 -36.47 -4.95 19.20
N ARG A 343 -36.69 -5.14 17.90
CA ARG A 343 -38.03 -5.31 17.32
C ARG A 343 -38.17 -6.67 16.67
N LYS A 344 -38.44 -7.64 17.55
CA LYS A 344 -39.35 -8.79 17.37
C LYS A 344 -40.20 -8.66 16.09
N GLY A 345 -39.89 -9.45 15.07
CA GLY A 345 -40.62 -9.45 13.80
C GLY A 345 -40.40 -10.71 12.98
N VAL A 346 -41.03 -11.81 13.37
CA VAL A 346 -41.14 -13.02 12.56
C VAL A 346 -41.99 -12.70 11.32
N GLY A 347 -41.41 -12.78 10.11
CA GLY A 347 -42.16 -12.88 8.87
C GLY A 347 -41.55 -12.12 7.71
N GLY A 348 -41.09 -12.83 6.67
CA GLY A 348 -40.70 -12.15 5.43
C GLY A 348 -40.03 -12.96 4.34
N ILE A 349 -40.33 -14.25 4.18
CA ILE A 349 -39.70 -15.15 3.19
C ILE A 349 -40.17 -14.91 1.72
N PHE A 350 -40.77 -13.76 1.40
CA PHE A 350 -41.33 -13.46 0.07
C PHE A 350 -40.96 -12.06 -0.46
N LYS A 351 -39.67 -11.72 -0.47
CA LYS A 351 -39.19 -10.49 -1.15
C LYS A 351 -38.07 -10.79 -2.14
N ARG A 352 -38.35 -11.73 -3.06
CA ARG A 352 -37.61 -11.86 -4.31
C ARG A 352 -38.58 -11.45 -5.41
N VAL A 353 -38.13 -10.57 -6.31
CA VAL A 353 -38.86 -10.00 -7.46
C VAL A 353 -39.66 -8.73 -7.15
N ILE A 354 -38.98 -7.57 -7.13
CA ILE A 354 -39.35 -6.28 -7.77
C ILE A 354 -38.42 -5.19 -7.25
N GLY A 355 -37.91 -4.36 -8.16
CA GLY A 355 -37.63 -2.97 -7.85
C GLY A 355 -36.21 -2.63 -7.43
N ARG A 356 -35.42 -2.23 -8.43
CA ARG A 356 -34.20 -1.44 -8.36
C ARG A 356 -34.43 -0.18 -7.51
N SER A 357 -34.20 -0.25 -6.19
CA SER A 357 -34.21 0.90 -5.29
C SER A 357 -32.78 1.31 -4.95
N LYS A 358 -32.44 2.56 -5.27
CA LYS A 358 -31.22 3.24 -4.81
C LYS A 358 -31.36 3.48 -3.31
N GLY A 359 -30.78 2.60 -2.49
CA GLY A 359 -30.60 2.89 -1.06
C GLY A 359 -29.68 4.09 -0.83
N PRO A 360 -29.78 4.78 0.32
CA PRO A 360 -28.98 5.96 0.62
C PRO A 360 -27.50 5.58 0.71
N LYS A 361 -26.73 5.97 -0.31
CA LYS A 361 -25.28 5.76 -0.44
C LYS A 361 -24.42 6.43 0.64
N GLY A 362 -25.01 7.14 1.60
CA GLY A 362 -24.31 7.98 2.57
C GLY A 362 -23.90 7.30 3.88
N SER A 363 -24.59 6.24 4.34
CA SER A 363 -24.37 5.70 5.70
C SER A 363 -23.06 4.92 5.85
N ARG A 364 -22.63 4.21 4.80
CA ARG A 364 -21.49 3.27 4.86
C ARG A 364 -20.12 3.90 5.11
N VAL A 365 -19.95 5.17 4.77
CA VAL A 365 -18.64 5.85 4.88
C VAL A 365 -18.32 6.22 6.32
N ASN A 366 -19.34 6.46 7.14
CA ASN A 366 -19.14 6.93 8.50
C ASN A 366 -18.71 5.79 9.45
N GLU A 367 -19.29 4.58 9.31
CA GLU A 367 -18.99 3.43 10.18
C GLU A 367 -17.52 2.97 10.10
N GLU A 368 -16.98 2.85 8.88
CA GLU A 368 -15.58 2.48 8.67
C GLU A 368 -14.62 3.50 9.32
N ILE A 369 -15.02 4.78 9.43
CA ILE A 369 -14.25 5.80 10.14
C ILE A 369 -14.45 5.70 11.65
N TYR A 370 -15.68 5.44 12.12
CA TYR A 370 -15.95 5.29 13.56
C TYR A 370 -15.19 4.12 14.18
N ASP A 371 -15.12 2.94 13.54
CA ASP A 371 -14.34 1.78 14.04
C ASP A 371 -12.83 2.08 14.08
N LEU A 372 -12.34 3.07 13.30
CA LEU A 372 -10.95 3.51 13.30
C LEU A 372 -10.65 4.65 14.29
N VAL A 373 -11.62 5.54 14.53
CA VAL A 373 -11.42 6.78 15.31
C VAL A 373 -11.81 6.61 16.78
N THR A 374 -12.75 5.73 17.12
CA THR A 374 -13.14 5.44 18.50
C THR A 374 -12.70 4.02 18.89
N PRO A 375 -11.44 3.81 19.32
CA PRO A 375 -11.00 2.51 19.82
C PRO A 375 -11.66 2.12 21.15
N PHE A 376 -12.30 3.07 21.84
CA PHE A 376 -13.08 2.83 23.06
C PHE A 376 -14.55 2.72 22.68
N VAL A 377 -15.01 1.49 22.43
CA VAL A 377 -16.44 1.19 22.50
C VAL A 377 -16.81 1.29 23.99
N ALA A 378 -17.77 2.16 24.32
CA ALA A 378 -18.26 2.35 25.68
C ALA A 378 -19.20 1.21 26.11
N ASP A 379 -18.87 -0.04 25.75
CA ASP A 379 -19.62 -1.20 26.18
C ASP A 379 -18.83 -1.87 27.31
N GLU A 380 -19.53 -2.22 28.39
CA GLU A 380 -19.09 -3.00 29.57
C GLU A 380 -18.65 -2.26 30.85
N TRP A 381 -18.47 -0.93 30.85
CA TRP A 381 -18.26 -0.15 32.09
C TRP A 381 -19.34 0.92 32.28
N GLY A 382 -20.56 0.48 32.58
CA GLY A 382 -21.71 1.32 32.94
C GLY A 382 -22.90 0.49 33.38
#